data_AF-A0A954ZTT5-F1
#
_entry.id   AF-A0A954ZTT5-F1
#
_cell.length_a   1.000
_cell.length_b   1.000
_cell.length_c   1.000
_cell.angle_alpha   90.00
_cell.angle_beta   90.00
_cell.angle_gamma   90.00
#
_symmetry.space_group_name_H-M   'P 1'
#
loop_
_entity.id
_entity.type
_entity.pdbx_description
1 polymer ?
#
loop_
_entity_poly.entity_id
_entity_poly.type
_entity_poly.pdbx_seq_one_letter_code
_entity_poly.pdbx_strand_id
1 'polypeptide(L)'
;MDTLFGFDDLAENRKPAKFEIAPSQESAELVRPQVISRIIELNPTASAAFLDQFSDNQLRFYLDHLRSAEMPRRSARPWVRPGDSPAVTGARSVA
;
A
#
# COMPACT_ATOMS: atom_id res chain seq x y z
N MET A 1 36.79 6.88 -26.01
CA MET A 1 36.39 6.05 -24.87
C MET A 1 35.11 6.67 -24.34
N ASP A 2 34.00 6.30 -24.96
CA ASP A 2 32.68 6.86 -24.70
C ASP A 2 31.98 6.00 -23.65
N THR A 3 31.67 6.60 -22.51
CA THR A 3 30.79 6.02 -21.51
C THR A 3 29.36 6.03 -22.05
N LEU A 4 28.98 4.93 -22.70
CA LEU A 4 27.68 4.70 -23.38
C LEU A 4 26.53 4.34 -22.41
N PHE A 5 26.64 4.62 -21.12
CA PHE A 5 25.59 4.30 -20.16
C PHE A 5 25.31 5.49 -19.25
N GLY A 6 24.62 6.49 -19.82
CA GLY A 6 23.97 7.55 -19.05
C GLY A 6 22.78 6.95 -18.28
N PHE A 7 23.05 6.42 -17.10
CA PHE A 7 22.01 6.05 -16.12
C PHE A 7 21.59 7.24 -15.24
N ASP A 8 22.20 8.41 -15.41
CA ASP A 8 21.99 9.59 -14.55
C ASP A 8 20.68 10.35 -14.81
N ASP A 9 19.91 10.01 -15.85
CA ASP A 9 18.79 10.85 -16.32
C ASP A 9 17.38 10.39 -15.87
N LEU A 10 17.31 9.52 -14.85
CA LEU A 10 16.02 9.00 -14.33
C LEU A 10 15.66 9.50 -12.92
N ALA A 11 16.56 10.21 -12.24
CA ALA A 11 16.34 10.63 -10.86
C ALA A 11 15.56 11.95 -10.74
N GLU A 12 15.52 12.79 -11.77
CA GLU A 12 15.22 14.21 -11.58
C GLU A 12 13.73 14.61 -11.67
N ASN A 13 12.83 13.69 -12.05
CA ASN A 13 11.40 13.99 -12.20
C ASN A 13 10.42 13.05 -11.47
N ARG A 14 10.89 12.26 -10.50
CA ARG A 14 10.00 11.70 -9.48
C ARG A 14 9.97 12.61 -8.27
N LYS A 15 9.40 13.81 -8.42
CA LYS A 15 8.69 14.39 -7.27
C LYS A 15 7.70 13.29 -6.87
N PRO A 16 7.76 12.73 -5.64
CA PRO A 16 6.71 11.83 -5.21
C PRO A 16 5.45 12.67 -5.40
N ALA A 17 4.56 12.23 -6.30
CA ALA A 17 3.25 12.84 -6.41
C ALA A 17 2.78 12.87 -4.98
N LYS A 18 2.67 14.08 -4.42
CA LYS A 18 2.16 14.27 -3.08
C LYS A 18 0.76 13.74 -3.25
N PHE A 19 0.57 12.47 -2.89
CA PHE A 19 -0.70 11.79 -2.97
C PHE A 19 -1.51 12.48 -1.89
N GLU A 20 -2.02 13.67 -2.21
CA GLU A 20 -3.13 14.32 -1.55
C GLU A 20 -4.38 13.51 -1.93
N ILE A 21 -4.33 12.23 -1.58
CA ILE A 21 -5.52 11.47 -1.30
C ILE A 21 -6.14 12.31 -0.18
N ALA A 22 -7.34 12.83 -0.35
CA ALA A 22 -8.10 13.37 0.77
C ALA A 22 -8.75 12.17 1.47
N PRO A 23 -8.90 12.17 2.81
CA PRO A 23 -9.65 11.11 3.46
C PRO A 23 -11.06 11.08 2.86
N SER A 24 -11.58 9.89 2.60
CA SER A 24 -12.95 9.71 2.11
C SER A 24 -13.95 10.44 3.00
N GLN A 25 -15.03 10.98 2.42
CA GLN A 25 -16.03 11.80 3.14
C GLN A 25 -16.58 11.07 4.38
N GLU A 26 -16.75 9.75 4.31
CA GLU A 26 -17.17 8.91 5.45
C GLU A 26 -16.16 8.85 6.60
N SER A 27 -14.87 8.94 6.30
CA SER A 27 -13.81 8.95 7.32
C SER A 27 -13.65 10.33 7.97
N ALA A 28 -14.08 11.39 7.28
CA ALA A 28 -14.01 12.77 7.77
C ALA A 28 -15.04 13.07 8.88
N GLU A 29 -16.19 12.41 8.85
CA GLU A 29 -17.28 12.60 9.82
C GLU A 29 -17.03 11.91 11.18
N LEU A 30 -16.14 10.91 11.20
CA LEU A 30 -15.81 10.16 12.42
C LEU A 30 -14.89 10.94 13.37
N VAL A 31 -15.18 10.83 14.67
CA VAL A 31 -14.35 11.35 15.76
C VAL A 31 -13.17 10.41 16.02
N ARG A 32 -11.99 10.93 16.41
CA ARG A 32 -10.75 10.15 16.67
C ARG A 32 -10.96 8.79 17.38
N PRO A 33 -11.68 8.68 18.52
CA PRO A 33 -11.86 7.39 19.19
C PRO A 33 -12.65 6.39 18.32
N GLN A 34 -13.63 6.84 17.54
CA GLN A 34 -14.40 5.99 16.63
C GLN A 34 -13.53 5.48 15.48
N VAL A 35 -12.63 6.33 14.95
CA VAL A 35 -11.65 5.93 13.93
C VAL A 35 -10.71 4.85 14.48
N ILE A 36 -10.20 5.02 15.70
CA ILE A 36 -9.33 4.03 16.36
C ILE A 36 -10.06 2.70 16.57
N SER A 37 -11.29 2.73 17.12
CA SER A 37 -12.10 1.52 17.29
C SER A 37 -12.29 0.78 15.96
N ARG A 38 -12.61 1.51 14.89
CA ARG A 38 -12.81 0.89 13.57
C ARG A 38 -11.52 0.32 12.97
N ILE A 39 -10.38 0.99 13.18
CA ILE A 39 -9.08 0.46 12.78
C ILE A 39 -8.77 -0.84 13.52
N ILE A 40 -9.04 -0.91 14.82
CA ILE A 40 -8.80 -2.12 15.63
C ILE A 40 -9.71 -3.27 15.19
N GLU A 41 -10.97 -2.98 14.84
CA GLU A 41 -11.89 -3.98 14.26
C GLU A 41 -11.37 -4.57 12.94
N LEU A 42 -10.79 -3.74 12.08
CA LEU A 42 -10.25 -4.16 10.77
C LEU A 42 -8.85 -4.77 10.87
N ASN A 43 -8.04 -4.29 11.81
CA ASN A 43 -6.67 -4.72 12.05
C ASN A 43 -6.44 -4.94 13.55
N PRO A 44 -6.79 -6.12 14.09
CA PRO A 44 -6.66 -6.41 15.52
C PRO A 44 -5.21 -6.47 16.01
N THR A 45 -4.22 -6.47 15.11
CA THR A 45 -2.80 -6.42 15.50
C THR A 45 -2.33 -5.00 15.80
N ALA A 46 -3.09 -3.97 15.41
CA ALA A 46 -2.78 -2.58 15.75
C ALA A 46 -3.28 -2.25 17.16
N SER A 47 -2.38 -1.90 18.07
CA SER A 47 -2.75 -1.51 19.44
C SER A 47 -3.18 -0.04 19.50
N ALA A 48 -4.04 0.31 20.46
CA ALA A 48 -4.45 1.70 20.68
C ALA A 48 -3.25 2.61 21.01
N ALA A 49 -2.27 2.11 21.77
CA ALA A 49 -1.04 2.85 22.11
C ALA A 49 -0.15 3.13 20.89
N PHE A 50 -0.20 2.27 19.87
CA PHE A 50 0.46 2.51 18.59
C PHE A 50 -0.30 3.56 17.77
N LEU A 51 -1.63 3.47 17.72
CA LEU A 51 -2.48 4.39 16.95
C LEU A 51 -2.48 5.81 17.52
N ASP A 52 -2.24 5.97 18.82
CA ASP A 52 -2.25 7.29 19.45
C ASP A 52 -1.10 8.20 18.99
N GLN A 53 -0.03 7.62 18.45
CA GLN A 53 1.13 8.36 17.93
C GLN A 53 0.83 9.09 16.61
N PHE A 54 -0.29 8.76 15.95
CA PHE A 54 -0.65 9.31 14.66
C PHE A 54 -1.64 10.46 14.79
N SER A 55 -1.56 11.40 13.85
CA SER A 55 -2.54 12.48 13.71
C SER A 55 -3.88 11.96 13.20
N ASP A 56 -4.96 12.70 13.46
CA ASP A 56 -6.32 12.33 13.01
C ASP A 56 -6.40 12.12 11.50
N ASN A 57 -5.71 12.96 10.73
CA ASN A 57 -5.67 12.83 9.27
C ASN A 57 -5.01 11.50 8.87
N GLN A 58 -3.89 11.15 9.48
CA GLN A 58 -3.19 9.88 9.20
C GLN A 58 -4.03 8.66 9.58
N LEU A 59 -4.76 8.73 10.70
CA LEU A 59 -5.68 7.66 11.11
C LEU A 59 -6.82 7.47 10.11
N ARG A 60 -7.39 8.56 9.60
CA ARG A 60 -8.43 8.51 8.55
C ARG A 60 -7.91 7.93 7.24
N PHE A 61 -6.69 8.30 6.83
CA PHE A 61 -6.03 7.69 5.67
C PHE A 61 -5.80 6.20 5.84
N TYR A 62 -5.33 5.82 7.03
CA TYR A 62 -5.10 4.42 7.32
C TYR A 62 -6.40 3.61 7.32
N LEU A 63 -7.48 4.16 7.86
CA LEU A 63 -8.80 3.55 7.82
C LEU A 63 -9.29 3.34 6.38
N ASP A 64 -9.16 4.36 5.51
CA ASP A 64 -9.54 4.27 4.10
C ASP A 64 -8.71 3.23 3.35
N HIS A 65 -7.40 3.21 3.61
CA HIS A 65 -6.50 2.20 3.08
C HIS A 65 -6.93 0.78 3.50
N LEU A 66 -7.25 0.55 4.78
CA LEU A 66 -7.72 -0.75 5.26
C LEU A 66 -9.02 -1.18 4.58
N ARG A 67 -9.98 -0.27 4.39
CA ARG A 67 -11.23 -0.55 3.65
C ARG A 67 -10.96 -0.94 2.20
N SER A 68 -10.02 -0.27 1.53
CA SER A 68 -9.63 -0.61 0.16
C SER A 68 -8.91 -1.96 0.06
N ALA A 69 -8.18 -2.35 1.11
CA ALA A 69 -7.44 -3.61 1.18
C ALA A 69 -8.31 -4.81 1.58
N GLU A 70 -9.38 -4.57 2.34
CA GLU A 70 -10.37 -5.60 2.76
C GLU A 70 -11.26 -6.04 1.60
N MET A 71 -11.43 -5.21 0.56
CA MET A 71 -12.01 -5.68 -0.69
C MET A 71 -11.24 -6.94 -1.11
N PRO A 72 -11.93 -8.07 -1.37
CA PRO A 72 -11.23 -9.24 -1.88
C PRO A 72 -10.37 -8.76 -3.05
N ARG A 73 -9.16 -9.31 -3.21
CA ARG A 73 -8.50 -9.32 -4.53
C ARG A 73 -9.39 -10.16 -5.46
N ARG A 74 -10.59 -9.63 -5.72
CA ARG A 74 -11.69 -10.30 -6.36
C ARG A 74 -11.22 -10.43 -7.79
N SER A 75 -11.21 -11.66 -8.27
CA SER A 75 -11.39 -12.18 -9.64
C SER A 75 -11.28 -11.23 -10.86
N ALA A 76 -11.63 -9.94 -10.74
CA ALA A 76 -11.47 -8.88 -11.72
C ALA A 76 -10.01 -8.49 -12.08
N ARG A 77 -9.02 -8.87 -11.26
CA ARG A 77 -7.59 -8.71 -11.61
C ARG A 77 -6.84 -10.02 -11.35
N PRO A 78 -7.07 -11.08 -12.16
CA PRO A 78 -6.21 -12.24 -12.10
C PRO A 78 -4.78 -11.78 -12.39
N TRP A 79 -3.81 -12.41 -11.74
CA TRP A 79 -2.42 -12.21 -12.11
C TRP A 79 -2.22 -12.79 -13.52
N VAL A 80 -2.42 -11.97 -14.56
CA VAL A 80 -2.16 -12.36 -15.94
C VAL A 80 -0.66 -12.33 -16.13
N ARG A 81 -0.04 -13.51 -16.08
CA ARG A 81 1.35 -13.68 -16.52
C ARG A 81 1.37 -13.46 -18.03
N PRO A 82 2.24 -12.58 -18.58
CA PRO A 82 2.55 -12.61 -20.00
C PRO A 82 3.05 -14.01 -20.35
N GLY A 83 2.55 -14.60 -21.44
CA GLY A 83 2.90 -15.96 -21.87
C GLY A 83 4.41 -16.14 -22.11
N ASP A 84 5.14 -15.03 -22.28
CA ASP A 84 6.58 -14.99 -22.55
C ASP A 84 7.45 -14.98 -21.29
N SER A 85 6.85 -15.00 -20.08
CA SER A 85 7.62 -14.96 -18.84
C SER A 85 7.83 -16.39 -18.30
N PRO A 86 9.06 -16.95 -18.37
CA PRO A 86 9.33 -18.30 -17.92
C PRO A 86 9.08 -18.45 -16.41
N ALA A 87 8.49 -19.57 -15.99
CA ALA A 87 8.36 -19.92 -14.59
C ALA A 87 9.75 -20.26 -14.02
N VAL A 88 10.09 -19.68 -12.86
CA VAL A 88 11.30 -20.08 -12.13
C VAL A 88 11.07 -21.48 -11.55
N THR A 89 11.66 -22.51 -12.16
CA THR A 89 11.68 -23.87 -11.63
C THR A 89 13.01 -24.12 -10.92
N GLY A 90 12.95 -24.29 -9.60
CA GLY A 90 14.11 -24.74 -8.83
C GLY A 90 14.25 -26.26 -8.95
N ALA A 91 15.27 -26.74 -9.67
CA ALA A 91 15.65 -28.14 -9.59
C ALA A 91 16.35 -28.37 -8.24
N ARG A 92 15.79 -29.23 -7.40
CA ARG A 92 16.50 -29.74 -6.22
C ARG A 92 17.72 -30.53 -6.71
N SER A 93 18.92 -30.10 -6.33
CA SER A 93 20.11 -30.92 -6.50
C SER A 93 20.04 -32.02 -5.44
N VAL A 94 19.79 -33.26 -5.87
CA VAL A 94 19.98 -34.44 -5.02
C VAL A 94 21.45 -34.82 -5.14
N ALA A 95 22.16 -34.78 -4.02
CA ALA A 95 23.56 -35.21 -3.89
C ALA A 95 23.65 -36.73 -3.69
#